data_AF-A0A3B8VR35-F1
#
_entry.id   AF-A0A3B8VR35-F1
#
_cell.length_a   1.000
_cell.length_b   1.000
_cell.length_c   1.000
_cell.angle_alpha   90.00
_cell.angle_beta   90.00
_cell.angle_gamma   90.00
#
_symmetry.space_group_name_H-M   'P 1'
#
loop_
_entity.id
_entity.type
_entity.pdbx_description
1 polymer ?
#
loop_
_entity_poly.entity_id
_entity_poly.type
_entity_poly.pdbx_seq_one_letter_code
_entity_poly.pdbx_strand_id
1 'polypeptide(L)'
;GLDSLGRYAIPDDNPFAGNPNARGEIWAYGLRNPWRFSFDPLTGDLWVGDVGQNSFEEIDLVNRGGNYGWNVMEGLHCYALADGTCDQSGLALPVAEYDRGGGCSVTGGYVYRGSRLPQLFGAYVYGDFCSGKIWALRHDGSRVTEQMMVADTSLRISSFAQTPSGEIFILSFDEKIYHFTP
;
A
#
# COMPACT_ATOMS: atom_id res chain seq x y z
N GLY A 1 -6.93 -17.67 -21.38
CA GLY A 1 -7.40 -17.32 -22.77
C GLY A 1 -7.44 -15.82 -22.94
N LEU A 2 -7.37 -15.29 -24.18
CA LEU A 2 -7.46 -13.84 -24.42
C LEU A 2 -8.85 -13.28 -24.00
N ASP A 3 -8.91 -12.01 -23.60
CA ASP A 3 -10.16 -11.28 -23.36
C ASP A 3 -11.00 -11.17 -24.64
N SER A 4 -12.25 -10.71 -24.52
CA SER A 4 -13.19 -10.64 -25.65
C SER A 4 -12.73 -9.75 -26.80
N LEU A 5 -11.68 -8.94 -26.60
CA LEU A 5 -11.09 -8.04 -27.58
C LEU A 5 -9.70 -8.48 -28.05
N GLY A 6 -9.16 -9.60 -27.55
CA GLY A 6 -7.86 -10.12 -27.94
C GLY A 6 -6.65 -9.32 -27.44
N ARG A 7 -6.82 -8.44 -26.44
CA ARG A 7 -5.81 -7.45 -26.00
C ARG A 7 -4.96 -7.92 -24.82
N TYR A 8 -5.47 -8.81 -23.98
CA TYR A 8 -4.73 -9.45 -22.89
C TYR A 8 -5.29 -10.85 -22.64
N ALA A 9 -4.56 -11.71 -21.92
CA ALA A 9 -5.08 -12.99 -21.45
C ALA A 9 -5.22 -13.00 -19.94
N ILE A 10 -6.25 -13.68 -19.44
CA ILE A 10 -6.34 -14.03 -18.03
C ILE A 10 -5.36 -15.18 -17.77
N PRO A 11 -4.37 -15.02 -16.87
CA PRO A 11 -3.52 -16.12 -16.44
C PRO A 11 -4.36 -17.23 -15.80
N ASP A 12 -4.11 -18.47 -16.19
CA ASP A 12 -4.90 -19.61 -15.67
C ASP A 12 -4.68 -19.82 -14.16
N ASP A 13 -3.57 -19.29 -13.63
CA ASP A 13 -3.22 -19.28 -12.21
C ASP A 13 -3.68 -18.00 -11.48
N ASN A 14 -4.52 -17.16 -12.07
CA ASN A 14 -5.16 -16.05 -11.35
C ASN A 14 -6.18 -16.59 -10.32
N PRO A 15 -6.34 -15.99 -9.12
CA PRO A 15 -7.12 -16.58 -8.03
C PRO A 15 -8.60 -16.78 -8.36
N PHE A 16 -9.13 -16.01 -9.31
CA PHE A 16 -10.53 -16.06 -9.69
C PHE A 16 -10.76 -16.50 -11.15
N ALA A 17 -9.73 -16.95 -11.87
CA ALA A 17 -9.80 -17.26 -13.31
C ALA A 17 -10.93 -18.25 -13.68
N GLY A 18 -11.21 -19.24 -12.82
CA GLY A 18 -12.25 -20.24 -13.01
C GLY A 18 -13.56 -19.98 -12.25
N ASN A 19 -13.69 -18.84 -11.56
CA ASN A 19 -14.86 -18.58 -10.72
C ASN A 19 -15.99 -17.93 -11.57
N PRO A 20 -17.15 -18.60 -11.75
CA PRO A 20 -18.24 -18.05 -12.56
C PRO A 20 -18.91 -16.82 -11.94
N ASN A 21 -18.68 -16.56 -10.65
CA ASN A 21 -19.24 -15.45 -9.90
C ASN A 21 -18.24 -14.31 -9.66
N ALA A 22 -17.04 -14.38 -10.23
CA ALA A 22 -16.03 -13.36 -10.11
C ALA A 22 -15.39 -13.03 -11.47
N ARG A 23 -14.75 -11.87 -11.54
CA ARG A 23 -13.94 -11.49 -12.69
C ARG A 23 -12.60 -12.22 -12.60
N GLY A 24 -12.26 -12.97 -13.64
CA GLY A 24 -11.04 -13.77 -13.69
C GLY A 24 -9.76 -12.93 -13.62
N GLU A 25 -9.85 -11.62 -13.85
CA GLU A 25 -8.79 -10.62 -13.78
C GLU A 25 -8.42 -10.21 -12.35
N ILE A 26 -9.29 -10.44 -11.36
CA ILE A 26 -9.07 -10.00 -9.98
C ILE A 26 -7.84 -10.73 -9.40
N TRP A 27 -6.92 -9.99 -8.79
CA TRP A 27 -5.82 -10.54 -7.99
C TRP A 27 -6.13 -10.51 -6.50
N ALA A 28 -6.67 -9.39 -6.02
CA ALA A 28 -7.09 -9.14 -4.64
C ALA A 28 -8.30 -8.21 -4.64
N TYR A 29 -9.04 -8.16 -3.54
CA TYR A 29 -10.25 -7.36 -3.38
C TYR A 29 -10.41 -6.86 -1.95
N GLY A 30 -11.41 -6.02 -1.68
CA GLY A 30 -11.63 -5.45 -0.35
C GLY A 30 -10.70 -4.29 0.01
N LEU A 31 -10.05 -3.67 -0.98
CA LEU A 31 -9.37 -2.38 -0.83
C LEU A 31 -10.38 -1.23 -1.06
N ARG A 32 -10.18 -0.08 -0.44
CA ARG A 32 -11.10 1.07 -0.53
C ARG A 32 -10.73 2.04 -1.65
N ASN A 33 -9.52 2.58 -1.61
CA ASN A 33 -8.96 3.52 -2.57
C ASN A 33 -7.42 3.40 -2.61
N PRO A 34 -6.89 2.29 -3.16
CA PRO A 34 -5.45 2.08 -3.26
C PRO A 34 -4.83 3.15 -4.17
N TRP A 35 -4.05 4.07 -3.59
CA TRP A 35 -3.50 5.21 -4.32
C TRP A 35 -2.23 4.85 -5.08
N ARG A 36 -1.28 4.22 -4.39
CA ARG A 36 0.01 3.84 -4.97
C ARG A 36 0.46 2.51 -4.40
N PHE A 37 1.04 1.71 -5.27
CA PHE A 37 1.67 0.45 -4.93
C PHE A 37 3.04 0.30 -5.56
N SER A 38 3.85 -0.59 -5.01
CA SER A 38 5.13 -1.00 -5.55
C SER A 38 5.42 -2.46 -5.22
N PHE A 39 6.19 -3.10 -6.08
CA PHE A 39 6.77 -4.40 -5.78
C PHE A 39 8.16 -4.19 -5.20
N ASP A 40 8.49 -4.90 -4.13
CA ASP A 40 9.87 -5.04 -3.71
C ASP A 40 10.62 -5.93 -4.72
N PRO A 41 11.63 -5.43 -5.43
CA PRO A 41 12.31 -6.19 -6.47
C PRO A 41 13.10 -7.40 -5.92
N LEU A 42 13.37 -7.46 -4.61
CA LEU A 42 14.08 -8.59 -4.01
C LEU A 42 13.17 -9.71 -3.52
N THR A 43 12.01 -9.39 -2.94
CA THR A 43 11.10 -10.38 -2.36
C THR A 43 9.91 -10.69 -3.27
N GLY A 44 9.55 -9.75 -4.15
CA GLY A 44 8.32 -9.81 -4.94
C GLY A 44 7.07 -9.35 -4.18
N ASP A 45 7.21 -8.88 -2.94
CA ASP A 45 6.07 -8.43 -2.13
C ASP A 45 5.43 -7.19 -2.74
N LEU A 46 4.10 -7.20 -2.83
CA LEU A 46 3.31 -6.06 -3.28
C LEU A 46 2.88 -5.21 -2.09
N TRP A 47 3.45 -4.02 -1.98
CA TRP A 47 3.09 -3.03 -0.96
C TRP A 47 2.10 -2.02 -1.54
N VAL A 48 1.05 -1.71 -0.80
CA VAL A 48 -0.01 -0.77 -1.22
C VAL A 48 -0.27 0.24 -0.13
N GLY A 49 -0.39 1.52 -0.49
CA GLY A 49 -1.03 2.52 0.37
C GLY A 49 -2.50 2.67 -0.02
N ASP A 50 -3.40 2.38 0.91
CA ASP A 50 -4.84 2.43 0.73
C ASP A 50 -5.46 3.57 1.54
N VAL A 51 -6.09 4.52 0.84
CA VAL A 51 -6.67 5.72 1.45
C VAL A 51 -8.03 5.38 2.02
N GLY A 52 -8.16 5.36 3.33
CA GLY A 52 -9.42 5.06 4.00
C GLY A 52 -10.48 6.15 3.83
N GLN A 53 -11.67 5.87 4.36
CA GLN A 53 -12.86 6.66 4.10
C GLN A 53 -12.97 7.91 4.97
N ASN A 54 -12.79 7.75 6.29
CA ASN A 54 -13.06 8.75 7.32
C ASN A 54 -12.01 8.79 8.43
N SER A 55 -11.40 7.65 8.80
CA SER A 55 -10.76 7.52 10.12
C SER A 55 -9.31 7.09 10.06
N PHE A 56 -8.99 6.11 9.20
CA PHE A 56 -7.67 5.48 9.15
C PHE A 56 -7.13 5.44 7.73
N GLU A 57 -5.83 5.58 7.60
CA GLU A 57 -5.07 5.31 6.37
C GLU A 57 -4.28 4.01 6.53
N GLU A 58 -4.08 3.26 5.46
CA GLU A 58 -3.62 1.87 5.53
C GLU A 58 -2.38 1.62 4.66
N ILE A 59 -1.48 0.77 5.16
CA ILE A 59 -0.44 0.10 4.38
C ILE A 59 -0.70 -1.39 4.38
N ASP A 60 -0.82 -1.98 3.20
CA ASP A 60 -1.12 -3.38 2.98
C ASP A 60 0.03 -4.13 2.31
N LEU A 61 0.20 -5.39 2.74
CA LEU A 61 0.93 -6.41 1.98
C LEU A 61 -0.06 -7.25 1.18
N VAL A 62 -0.15 -6.95 -0.12
CA VAL A 62 -1.15 -7.56 -1.00
C VAL A 62 -0.74 -8.93 -1.49
N ASN A 63 -1.58 -9.93 -1.21
CA ASN A 63 -1.38 -11.33 -1.54
C ASN A 63 -2.44 -11.85 -2.52
N ARG A 64 -2.08 -12.93 -3.22
CA ARG A 64 -2.97 -13.61 -4.18
C ARG A 64 -4.30 -14.02 -3.51
N GLY A 65 -5.40 -13.51 -4.02
CA GLY A 65 -6.76 -13.81 -3.57
C GLY A 65 -7.16 -13.15 -2.25
N GLY A 66 -6.33 -12.25 -1.70
CA GLY A 66 -6.57 -11.60 -0.42
C GLY A 66 -7.82 -10.71 -0.43
N ASN A 67 -8.52 -10.70 0.71
CA ASN A 67 -9.64 -9.81 1.01
C ASN A 67 -9.24 -8.79 2.07
N TYR A 68 -9.10 -7.52 1.69
CA TYR A 68 -8.62 -6.44 2.56
C TYR A 68 -9.74 -5.80 3.38
N GLY A 69 -10.96 -6.35 3.32
CA GLY A 69 -11.99 -6.10 4.31
C GLY A 69 -12.87 -4.88 4.09
N TRP A 70 -12.54 -3.98 3.18
CA TRP A 70 -13.46 -2.88 2.84
C TRP A 70 -14.77 -3.41 2.24
N ASN A 71 -15.96 -3.03 2.74
CA ASN A 71 -16.25 -1.96 3.72
C ASN A 71 -16.69 -2.46 5.11
N VAL A 72 -16.25 -3.65 5.53
CA VAL A 72 -16.42 -4.17 6.90
C VAL A 72 -15.39 -3.55 7.85
N MET A 73 -14.17 -3.35 7.35
CA MET A 73 -13.04 -2.77 8.07
C MET A 73 -12.65 -1.41 7.48
N GLU A 74 -12.14 -0.52 8.34
CA GLU A 74 -11.36 0.66 8.00
C GLU A 74 -10.16 0.67 8.94
N GLY A 75 -8.99 0.35 8.42
CA GLY A 75 -7.82 -0.01 9.20
C GLY A 75 -8.02 -1.34 9.94
N LEU A 76 -7.56 -1.38 11.19
CA LEU A 76 -7.77 -2.46 12.14
C LEU A 76 -9.11 -2.32 12.88
N HIS A 77 -9.98 -1.40 12.44
CA HIS A 77 -11.21 -1.03 13.11
C HIS A 77 -12.45 -1.39 12.28
N CYS A 78 -13.53 -1.75 12.97
CA CYS A 78 -14.82 -2.03 12.33
C CYS A 78 -15.41 -0.75 11.72
N TYR A 79 -15.78 -0.80 10.44
CA TYR A 79 -16.46 0.28 9.74
C TYR A 79 -17.98 0.06 9.80
N ALA A 80 -18.64 0.76 10.73
CA ALA A 80 -20.01 0.50 11.19
C ALA A 80 -21.14 0.85 10.19
N LEU A 81 -20.92 0.73 8.87
CA LEU A 81 -21.98 0.80 7.85
C LEU A 81 -22.37 -0.56 7.26
N ALA A 82 -21.57 -1.61 7.49
CA ALA A 82 -21.93 -2.99 7.15
C ALA A 82 -22.81 -3.57 8.27
N ASP A 83 -24.13 -3.67 8.02
CA ASP A 83 -25.19 -4.45 8.72
C ASP A 83 -25.13 -4.69 10.26
N GLY A 84 -24.31 -3.94 10.98
CA GLY A 84 -23.99 -4.14 12.39
C GLY A 84 -23.00 -5.27 12.69
N THR A 85 -22.53 -6.03 11.69
CA THR A 85 -21.55 -7.11 11.92
C THR A 85 -20.14 -6.71 11.48
N CYS A 86 -19.16 -7.07 12.30
CA CYS A 86 -17.73 -6.86 12.03
C CYS A 86 -17.04 -8.22 11.95
N ASP A 87 -17.42 -9.01 10.95
CA ASP A 87 -16.81 -10.32 10.73
C ASP A 87 -15.45 -10.14 10.05
N GLN A 88 -14.39 -10.45 10.78
CA GLN A 88 -13.01 -10.39 10.31
C GLN A 88 -12.52 -11.73 9.71
N SER A 89 -13.39 -12.74 9.64
CA SER A 89 -13.04 -14.08 9.18
C SER A 89 -12.53 -14.04 7.74
N GLY A 90 -11.27 -14.45 7.54
CA GLY A 90 -10.65 -14.51 6.22
C GLY A 90 -10.20 -13.14 5.66
N LEU A 91 -10.22 -12.08 6.46
CA LEU A 91 -9.69 -10.78 6.06
C LEU A 91 -8.17 -10.74 6.25
N ALA A 92 -7.48 -10.10 5.31
CA ALA A 92 -6.09 -9.71 5.40
C ALA A 92 -6.05 -8.25 5.86
N LEU A 93 -5.80 -8.03 7.15
CA LEU A 93 -5.75 -6.70 7.74
C LEU A 93 -4.44 -5.96 7.37
N PRO A 94 -4.45 -4.61 7.37
CA PRO A 94 -3.26 -3.83 7.03
C PRO A 94 -2.11 -4.09 7.99
N VAL A 95 -0.89 -4.00 7.48
CA VAL A 95 0.32 -4.17 8.29
C VAL A 95 0.67 -2.92 9.08
N ALA A 96 0.21 -1.75 8.64
CA ALA A 96 0.28 -0.52 9.40
C ALA A 96 -0.92 0.37 9.10
N GLU A 97 -1.32 1.16 10.09
CA GLU A 97 -2.34 2.19 9.95
C GLU A 97 -1.93 3.47 10.68
N TYR A 98 -2.58 4.58 10.34
CA TYR A 98 -2.55 5.78 11.16
C TYR A 98 -3.87 6.55 11.04
N ASP A 99 -4.23 7.23 12.12
CA ASP A 99 -5.47 8.00 12.18
C ASP A 99 -5.35 9.37 11.49
N ARG A 100 -6.45 10.13 11.48
CA ARG A 100 -6.49 11.50 10.93
C ARG A 100 -5.58 12.51 11.61
N GLY A 101 -5.00 12.21 12.78
CA GLY A 101 -3.95 13.00 13.41
C GLY A 101 -2.56 12.74 12.81
N GLY A 102 -2.35 11.56 12.23
CA GLY A 102 -1.14 11.20 11.49
C GLY A 102 -1.09 11.80 10.07
N GLY A 103 -2.23 11.81 9.38
CA GLY A 103 -2.35 12.29 8.00
C GLY A 103 -3.77 12.12 7.46
N CYS A 104 -4.00 12.37 6.17
CA CYS A 104 -5.36 12.27 5.61
C CYS A 104 -5.48 11.65 4.22
N SER A 105 -4.36 11.20 3.66
CA SER A 105 -4.32 10.58 2.35
C SER A 105 -2.96 9.91 2.18
N VAL A 106 -2.88 8.64 2.58
CA VAL A 106 -1.64 7.86 2.39
C VAL A 106 -1.28 7.81 0.92
N THR A 107 -0.01 8.11 0.64
CA THR A 107 0.51 8.09 -0.72
C THR A 107 1.09 6.72 -1.09
N GLY A 108 1.39 5.86 -0.13
CA GLY A 108 2.19 4.65 -0.37
C GLY A 108 3.67 4.99 -0.59
N GLY A 109 4.44 4.06 -1.17
CA GLY A 109 5.89 4.15 -1.11
C GLY A 109 6.65 3.03 -1.83
N TYR A 110 7.91 2.82 -1.43
CA TYR A 110 8.81 1.78 -1.93
C TYR A 110 9.65 1.19 -0.81
N VAL A 111 10.00 -0.10 -0.94
CA VAL A 111 11.07 -0.68 -0.13
C VAL A 111 12.40 -0.09 -0.57
N TYR A 112 13.13 0.56 0.35
CA TYR A 112 14.42 1.17 0.05
C TYR A 112 15.47 0.08 -0.19
N ARG A 113 16.04 0.06 -1.40
CA ARG A 113 17.07 -0.89 -1.84
C ARG A 113 18.37 -0.19 -2.27
N GLY A 114 18.47 1.11 -2.01
CA GLY A 114 19.65 1.92 -2.30
C GLY A 114 20.80 1.71 -1.32
N SER A 115 21.95 2.28 -1.64
CA SER A 115 23.17 2.16 -0.83
C SER A 115 23.50 3.44 -0.07
N ARG A 116 22.87 4.59 -0.40
CA ARG A 116 23.15 5.88 0.27
C ARG A 116 22.65 5.95 1.70
N LEU A 117 21.56 5.25 2.01
CA LEU A 117 20.91 5.22 3.32
C LEU A 117 20.86 3.77 3.84
N PRO A 118 22.02 3.16 4.16
CA PRO A 118 22.08 1.74 4.54
C PRO A 118 21.18 1.39 5.73
N GLN A 119 20.94 2.34 6.64
CA GLN A 119 20.04 2.18 7.78
C GLN A 119 18.56 1.97 7.38
N LEU A 120 18.16 2.37 6.17
CA LEU A 120 16.82 2.15 5.64
C LEU A 120 16.73 0.94 4.71
N PHE A 121 17.84 0.25 4.43
CA PHE A 121 17.83 -0.88 3.51
C PHE A 121 16.81 -1.94 3.96
N GLY A 122 15.84 -2.26 3.10
CA GLY A 122 14.74 -3.19 3.36
C GLY A 122 13.57 -2.62 4.16
N ALA A 123 13.56 -1.33 4.51
CA ALA A 123 12.38 -0.68 5.07
C ALA A 123 11.48 -0.15 3.94
N TYR A 124 10.17 -0.32 4.08
CA TYR A 124 9.17 0.33 3.24
C TYR A 124 9.05 1.79 3.66
N VAL A 125 9.46 2.69 2.77
CA VAL A 125 9.41 4.14 2.97
C VAL A 125 8.17 4.67 2.28
N TYR A 126 7.27 5.28 3.05
CA TYR A 126 5.98 5.78 2.59
C TYR A 126 5.64 7.12 3.24
N GLY A 127 4.69 7.86 2.67
CA GLY A 127 4.31 9.17 3.18
C GLY A 127 2.84 9.50 2.98
N ASP A 128 2.45 10.64 3.53
CA ASP A 128 1.09 11.17 3.48
C ASP A 128 1.05 12.48 2.70
N PHE A 129 0.02 12.64 1.86
CA PHE A 129 -0.15 13.82 1.01
C PHE A 129 -0.51 15.08 1.81
N CYS A 130 -1.25 14.94 2.91
CA CYS A 130 -1.78 16.07 3.67
C CYS A 130 -0.78 16.58 4.69
N SER A 131 -0.12 15.68 5.42
CA SER A 131 0.80 16.04 6.48
C SER A 131 2.25 16.21 6.00
N GLY A 132 2.63 15.62 4.86
CA GLY A 132 4.02 15.63 4.38
C GLY A 132 4.97 14.79 5.24
N LYS A 133 4.45 14.05 6.22
CA LYS A 133 5.21 13.10 7.02
C LYS A 133 5.61 11.89 6.19
N ILE A 134 6.79 11.36 6.51
CA ILE A 134 7.35 10.17 5.87
C ILE A 134 7.76 9.20 6.97
N TRP A 135 7.39 7.95 6.81
CA TRP A 135 7.71 6.86 7.72
C TRP A 135 8.51 5.78 7.01
N ALA A 136 9.26 5.02 7.81
CA ALA A 136 9.90 3.78 7.41
C ALA A 136 9.35 2.64 8.26
N LEU A 137 8.94 1.56 7.60
CA LEU A 137 8.36 0.37 8.19
C LEU A 137 9.18 -0.86 7.83
N ARG A 138 9.48 -1.73 8.80
CA ARG A 138 10.08 -3.05 8.56
C ARG A 138 9.11 -4.14 8.93
N HIS A 139 9.05 -5.18 8.09
CA HIS A 139 8.20 -6.34 8.26
C HIS A 139 9.02 -7.61 8.04
N ASP A 140 8.84 -8.62 8.90
CA ASP A 140 9.60 -9.89 8.84
C ASP A 140 8.88 -11.02 8.07
N GLY A 141 7.76 -10.69 7.43
CA GLY A 141 6.86 -11.64 6.77
C GLY A 141 5.70 -12.08 7.66
N SER A 142 5.77 -11.82 8.98
CA SER A 142 4.69 -12.12 9.92
C SER A 142 4.14 -10.90 10.66
N ARG A 143 5.01 -9.96 11.02
CA ARG A 143 4.64 -8.75 11.75
C ARG A 143 5.58 -7.60 11.43
N VAL A 144 5.11 -6.40 11.76
CA VAL A 144 5.95 -5.21 11.81
C VAL A 144 6.98 -5.37 12.94
N THR A 145 8.25 -5.14 12.62
CA THR A 145 9.35 -5.18 13.58
C THR A 145 9.85 -3.79 13.99
N GLU A 146 9.65 -2.80 13.11
CA GLU A 146 10.03 -1.41 13.33
C GLU A 146 9.12 -0.50 12.52
N GLN A 147 8.69 0.60 13.13
CA GLN A 147 7.99 1.67 12.45
C GLN A 147 8.42 3.00 13.07
N MET A 148 8.94 3.90 12.24
CA MET A 148 9.37 5.21 12.71
C MET A 148 9.10 6.29 11.67
N MET A 149 8.79 7.49 12.15
CA MET A 149 8.78 8.67 11.29
C MET A 149 10.23 9.06 11.00
N VAL A 150 10.56 9.17 9.71
CA VAL A 150 11.91 9.46 9.23
C VAL A 150 12.05 10.87 8.69
N ALA A 151 10.94 11.54 8.34
CA ALA A 151 10.93 12.96 8.03
C ALA A 151 9.56 13.59 8.34
N ASP A 152 9.57 14.86 8.74
CA ASP A 152 8.40 15.72 8.90
C ASP A 152 8.59 16.94 8.01
N THR A 153 7.86 16.97 6.89
CA THR A 153 8.05 17.97 5.83
C THR A 153 6.76 18.77 5.62
N SER A 154 6.86 19.89 4.91
CA SER A 154 5.68 20.63 4.43
C SER A 154 5.26 20.22 3.01
N LEU A 155 5.80 19.12 2.48
CA LEU A 155 5.53 18.68 1.11
C LEU A 155 4.13 18.09 0.99
N ARG A 156 3.47 18.37 -0.13
CA ARG A 156 2.26 17.67 -0.54
C ARG A 156 2.64 16.51 -1.44
N ILE A 157 3.03 15.42 -0.80
CA ILE A 157 3.65 14.25 -1.45
C ILE A 157 2.61 13.56 -2.35
N SER A 158 2.78 13.64 -3.66
CA SER A 158 1.86 13.03 -4.63
C SER A 158 2.24 11.62 -5.02
N SER A 159 3.55 11.34 -5.01
CA SER A 159 4.09 10.04 -5.35
C SER A 159 5.52 9.90 -4.85
N PHE A 160 6.00 8.66 -4.92
CA PHE A 160 7.40 8.33 -4.83
C PHE A 160 7.86 7.73 -6.16
N ALA A 161 9.16 7.80 -6.42
CA ALA A 161 9.82 7.08 -7.50
C ALA A 161 11.05 6.37 -6.96
N GLN A 162 11.41 5.25 -7.59
CA GLN A 162 12.62 4.50 -7.28
C GLN A 162 13.48 4.37 -8.53
N THR A 163 14.77 4.62 -8.37
CA THR A 163 15.77 4.40 -9.43
C THR A 163 16.13 2.92 -9.54
N PRO A 164 16.74 2.46 -10.66
CA PRO A 164 17.24 1.08 -10.76
C PRO A 164 18.27 0.70 -9.68
N SER A 165 18.97 1.68 -9.10
CA SER A 165 19.89 1.46 -7.98
C SER A 165 19.21 1.46 -6.62
N GLY A 166 17.88 1.55 -6.55
CA GLY A 166 17.11 1.48 -5.30
C GLY A 166 16.98 2.78 -4.52
N GLU A 167 17.53 3.89 -5.03
CA GLU A 167 17.38 5.23 -4.42
C GLU A 167 15.97 5.78 -4.64
N ILE A 168 15.42 6.45 -3.62
CA ILE A 168 14.05 6.97 -3.61
C ILE A 168 14.03 8.48 -3.88
N PHE A 169 13.04 8.89 -4.66
CA PHE A 169 12.70 10.29 -4.92
C PHE A 169 11.25 10.55 -4.53
N ILE A 170 10.97 11.79 -4.13
CA ILE A 170 9.63 12.27 -3.76
C ILE A 170 9.15 13.22 -4.84
N LEU A 171 7.93 13.01 -5.32
CA LEU A 171 7.22 13.93 -6.20
C LEU A 171 6.20 14.69 -5.35
N SER A 172 6.17 16.01 -5.49
CA SER A 172 5.32 16.87 -4.66
C SER A 172 4.53 17.87 -5.53
N PHE A 173 3.38 18.31 -5.01
CA PHE A 173 2.48 19.27 -5.69
C PHE A 173 3.04 20.68 -5.83
N ASP A 174 4.21 20.96 -5.26
CA ASP A 174 4.97 22.19 -5.52
C ASP A 174 5.82 22.10 -6.80
N GLU A 175 5.47 21.17 -7.70
CA GLU A 175 6.05 20.97 -9.03
C GLU A 175 7.53 20.54 -9.02
N LYS A 176 7.97 19.94 -7.91
CA LYS A 176 9.37 19.52 -7.72
C LYS A 176 9.52 18.04 -7.48
N ILE A 177 10.72 17.57 -7.80
CA ILE A 177 11.21 16.23 -7.48
C ILE A 177 12.36 16.37 -6.49
N TYR A 178 12.27 15.69 -5.37
CA TYR A 178 13.25 15.70 -4.30
C TYR A 178 13.97 14.37 -4.22
N HIS A 179 15.28 14.39 -4.06
CA HIS A 179 15.99 13.19 -3.64
C HIS A 179 15.66 12.95 -2.17
N PHE A 180 15.20 11.75 -1.82
CA PHE A 180 14.88 11.46 -0.43
C PHE A 180 16.17 11.39 0.40
N THR A 181 16.18 12.15 1.50
CA THR A 181 17.14 12.10 2.58
C THR A 181 16.35 12.33 3.87
N PRO A 182 16.43 11.42 4.87
CA PRO A 182 15.76 11.58 6.16
C PRO A 182 16.16 12.88 6.85
#